data_AF-A0A533MMP7-F1
#
_entry.id   AF-A0A533MMP7-F1
#
_cell.length_a   1.000
_cell.length_b   1.000
_cell.length_c   1.000
_cell.angle_alpha   90.00
_cell.angle_beta   90.00
_cell.angle_gamma   90.00
#
_symmetry.space_group_name_H-M   'P 1'
#
loop_
_entity.id
_entity.type
_entity.pdbx_description
1 polymer ?
#
loop_
_entity_poly.entity_id
_entity_poly.type
_entity_poly.pdbx_seq_one_letter_code
_entity_poly.pdbx_strand_id
1 'polypeptide(L)'
;NRIFEVKIKQKWSGLEGKSRTVEVLAYYNDELISTRPASVIESKEESLMVTILPGKYIQQGNIIKVVARDQETRETLYETEKEALVTFEEMDF
;
A
#
# COMPACT_ATOMS: atom_id res chain seq x y z
N ASN A 1 10.41 1.73 12.97
CA ASN A 1 9.63 2.12 11.77
C ASN A 1 8.17 1.75 11.98
N ARG A 2 7.22 2.63 11.66
CA ARG A 2 5.79 2.32 11.81
C ARG A 2 5.31 1.57 10.57
N ILE A 3 4.67 0.42 10.76
CA ILE A 3 4.12 -0.42 9.68
C ILE A 3 2.60 -0.41 9.82
N PHE A 4 1.89 -0.32 8.71
CA PHE A 4 0.44 -0.47 8.65
C PHE A 4 0.12 -1.54 7.61
N GLU A 5 -0.68 -2.53 8.00
CA GLU A 5 -1.15 -3.57 7.09
C GLU A 5 -2.36 -3.04 6.31
N VAL A 6 -2.25 -2.98 4.98
CA VAL A 6 -3.37 -2.61 4.11
C VAL A 6 -3.83 -3.85 3.35
N LYS A 7 -5.00 -4.37 3.71
CA LYS A 7 -5.62 -5.44 2.94
C LYS A 7 -6.24 -4.86 1.67
N ILE A 8 -5.60 -5.09 0.53
CA ILE A 8 -6.12 -4.71 -0.78
C ILE A 8 -6.97 -5.86 -1.29
N LYS A 9 -8.29 -5.67 -1.23
CA LYS A 9 -9.24 -6.57 -1.87
C LYS A 9 -9.56 -6.01 -3.24
N GLN A 10 -9.01 -6.59 -4.29
CA GLN A 10 -9.30 -6.15 -5.63
C GLN A 10 -9.86 -7.26 -6.52
N LYS A 11 -11.08 -7.04 -7.01
CA LYS A 11 -11.49 -7.65 -8.28
C LYS A 11 -10.66 -6.99 -9.38
N TRP A 12 -9.53 -7.59 -9.75
CA TRP A 12 -8.80 -7.25 -10.97
C TRP A 12 -9.70 -7.52 -12.17
N SER A 13 -10.58 -6.55 -12.46
CA SER A 13 -11.60 -6.68 -13.48
C SER A 13 -10.90 -6.48 -14.82
N GLY A 14 -10.72 -7.56 -15.58
CA GLY A 14 -10.00 -7.53 -16.87
C GLY A 14 -8.58 -8.10 -16.86
N LEU A 15 -8.11 -8.65 -15.72
CA LEU A 15 -6.82 -9.38 -15.64
C LEU A 15 -7.09 -10.86 -15.40
N GLU A 16 -7.63 -11.55 -16.41
CA GLU A 16 -7.75 -13.00 -16.38
C GLU A 16 -6.35 -13.62 -16.47
N GLY A 17 -5.73 -13.90 -15.33
CA GLY A 17 -4.60 -14.83 -15.22
C GLY A 17 -3.21 -14.28 -15.56
N LYS A 18 -3.00 -12.95 -15.57
CA LYS A 18 -1.65 -12.38 -15.72
C LYS A 18 -1.18 -11.76 -14.41
N SER A 19 -0.05 -12.27 -13.91
CA SER A 19 0.68 -11.65 -12.83
C SER A 19 1.10 -10.24 -13.24
N ARG A 20 0.98 -9.29 -12.30
CA ARG A 20 1.40 -7.91 -12.52
C ARG A 20 2.35 -7.49 -11.44
N THR A 21 3.37 -6.74 -11.83
CA THR A 21 4.28 -6.11 -10.87
C THR A 21 3.68 -4.77 -10.46
N VAL A 22 3.30 -4.68 -9.19
CA VAL A 22 2.56 -3.53 -8.66
C VAL A 22 3.39 -2.84 -7.60
N GLU A 23 3.58 -1.54 -7.75
CA GLU A 23 4.11 -0.67 -6.69
C GLU A 23 2.97 -0.16 -5.81
N VAL A 24 3.20 -0.11 -4.50
CA VAL A 24 2.23 0.43 -3.55
C VAL A 24 2.80 1.71 -2.97
N LEU A 25 2.06 2.78 -3.17
CA LEU A 25 2.39 4.12 -2.69
C LEU A 25 1.33 4.51 -1.66
N ALA A 26 1.75 5.16 -0.58
CA ALA A 26 0.81 5.78 0.34
C ALA A 26 1.11 7.26 0.49
N TYR A 27 0.04 8.04 0.63
CA TYR A 27 0.05 9.49 0.73
C TYR A 27 -0.73 9.96 1.96
N TYR A 28 -0.25 11.04 2.58
CA TYR A 28 -0.94 11.77 3.63
C TYR A 28 -0.81 13.25 3.34
N ASN A 29 -1.93 13.98 3.25
CA ASN A 29 -1.97 15.40 2.83
C ASN A 29 -1.16 15.64 1.53
N ASP A 30 -1.37 14.78 0.53
CA ASP A 30 -0.65 14.77 -0.77
C ASP A 30 0.87 14.54 -0.70
N GLU A 31 1.43 14.31 0.49
CA GLU A 31 2.83 13.92 0.64
C GLU A 31 2.99 12.41 0.61
N LEU A 32 3.99 11.93 -0.15
CA LEU A 32 4.37 10.52 -0.16
C LEU A 32 4.95 10.12 1.21
N ILE A 33 4.29 9.18 1.86
CA ILE A 33 4.63 8.68 3.20
C ILE A 33 5.16 7.25 3.18
N SER A 34 4.94 6.51 2.10
CA SER A 34 5.44 5.15 1.94
C SER A 34 5.65 4.79 0.49
N THR A 35 6.72 4.04 0.25
CA THR A 35 6.99 3.34 -1.01
C THR A 35 7.28 1.89 -0.69
N ARG A 36 6.39 0.97 -1.10
CA ARG A 36 6.72 -0.45 -1.09
C ARG A 36 7.36 -0.80 -2.44
N PRO A 37 8.49 -1.51 -2.46
CA PRO A 37 9.05 -2.03 -3.69
C PRO A 37 8.03 -2.92 -4.41
N ALA A 38 8.04 -2.82 -5.73
CA ALA A 38 7.03 -3.46 -6.56
C ALA A 38 7.02 -4.98 -6.33
N SER A 39 5.83 -5.51 -6.10
CA SER A 39 5.63 -6.93 -5.80
C SER A 39 4.77 -7.55 -6.90
N VAL A 40 5.06 -8.79 -7.27
CA VAL A 40 4.26 -9.53 -8.24
C VAL A 40 2.99 -10.00 -7.54
N ILE A 41 1.84 -9.52 -8.01
CA ILE A 41 0.53 -9.94 -7.52
C ILE A 41 -0.06 -10.92 -8.53
N GLU A 42 -0.31 -12.15 -8.07
CA GLU A 42 -0.83 -13.25 -8.90
C GLU A 42 -2.33 -13.53 -8.65
N SER A 43 -2.89 -13.01 -7.56
CA SER A 43 -4.23 -13.39 -7.07
C SER A 43 -5.18 -12.21 -6.82
N LYS A 44 -6.48 -12.51 -6.70
CA LYS A 44 -7.56 -11.53 -6.49
C LYS A 44 -7.58 -10.90 -5.10
N GLU A 45 -6.88 -11.46 -4.11
CA GLU A 45 -6.85 -10.91 -2.75
C GLU A 45 -5.46 -11.05 -2.17
N GLU A 46 -4.77 -9.92 -1.96
CA GLU A 46 -3.46 -9.91 -1.33
C GLU A 46 -3.41 -8.84 -0.23
N SER A 47 -2.90 -9.21 0.94
CA SER A 47 -2.61 -8.27 2.01
C SER A 47 -1.29 -7.57 1.69
N LEU A 48 -1.32 -6.25 1.48
CA LEU A 48 -0.11 -5.48 1.25
C LEU A 48 0.21 -4.64 2.48
N MET A 49 1.33 -4.96 3.13
CA MET A 49 1.88 -4.10 4.18
C MET A 49 2.53 -2.87 3.56
N VAL A 50 2.37 -1.74 4.22
CA VAL A 50 2.93 -0.47 3.81
C VAL A 50 3.71 0.10 5.01
N THR A 51 4.92 0.59 4.76
CA THR A 51 5.85 1.03 5.81
C THR A 51 6.09 2.52 5.72
N ILE A 52 5.85 3.26 6.80
CA ILE A 52 6.10 4.71 6.83
C ILE A 52 7.60 4.97 6.64
N LEU A 53 7.94 5.86 5.69
CA LEU A 53 9.30 6.31 5.43
C LEU A 53 9.91 6.97 6.69
N PRO A 54 11.23 6.85 6.91
CA PRO A 54 11.90 7.57 7.99
C PRO A 54 11.63 9.08 7.92
N GLY A 55 11.36 9.70 9.09
CA GLY A 55 11.08 11.13 9.19
C GLY A 55 9.65 11.55 8.82
N LYS A 56 8.81 10.64 8.31
CA LYS A 56 7.37 10.89 8.13
C LYS A 56 6.60 10.51 9.40
N TYR A 57 5.63 11.34 9.78
CA TYR A 57 4.83 11.14 10.98
C TYR A 57 3.34 11.22 10.66
N ILE A 58 2.61 10.19 11.06
CA ILE A 58 1.16 10.08 10.88
C ILE A 58 0.59 9.64 12.22
N GLN A 59 -0.44 10.33 12.67
CA GLN A 59 -1.16 9.96 13.88
C GLN A 59 -2.13 8.82 13.57
N GLN A 60 -2.32 7.93 14.55
CA GLN A 60 -3.41 6.96 14.48
C GLN A 60 -4.73 7.70 14.33
N GLY A 61 -5.63 7.19 13.49
CA GLY A 61 -6.90 7.85 13.18
C GLY A 61 -6.86 8.78 11.97
N ASN A 62 -5.66 9.15 11.48
CA ASN A 62 -5.56 9.93 10.26
C ASN A 62 -5.90 9.09 9.03
N ILE A 63 -6.58 9.70 8.06
CA ILE A 63 -6.87 9.07 6.78
C ILE A 63 -5.64 9.19 5.88
N ILE A 64 -5.20 8.07 5.34
CA ILE A 64 -4.15 7.98 4.34
C ILE A 64 -4.73 7.46 3.03
N LYS A 65 -4.17 7.94 1.92
CA LYS A 65 -4.51 7.48 0.59
C LYS A 65 -3.51 6.42 0.15
N VAL A 66 -3.98 5.23 -0.21
CA VAL A 66 -3.15 4.12 -0.70
C VAL A 66 -3.46 3.90 -2.17
N VAL A 67 -2.41 3.87 -2.97
CA VAL A 67 -2.48 3.72 -4.42
C VAL A 67 -1.61 2.55 -4.85
N ALA A 68 -2.19 1.60 -5.58
CA ALA A 68 -1.46 0.52 -6.22
C ALA A 68 -1.36 0.82 -7.71
N ARG A 69 -0.13 0.86 -8.24
CA ARG A 69 0.17 1.19 -9.63
C ARG A 69 0.89 0.06 -10.33
N ASP A 70 0.54 -0.18 -11.58
CA ASP A 70 1.30 -1.04 -12.46
C ASP A 70 2.70 -0.43 -12.69
N GLN A 71 3.77 -1.17 -12.44
CA GLN A 71 5.12 -0.63 -12.61
C GLN A 71 5.48 -0.38 -14.08
N GLU A 72 4.92 -1.17 -15.00
CA GLU A 72 5.22 -1.11 -16.43
C GLU A 72 4.43 0.00 -17.11
N THR A 73 3.11 0.06 -16.89
CA THR A 73 2.22 1.02 -17.55
C THR A 73 2.01 2.31 -16.75
N ARG A 74 2.38 2.32 -15.46
CA ARG A 74 2.08 3.40 -14.49
C ARG A 74 0.59 3.65 -14.27
N GLU A 75 -0.25 2.72 -14.71
CA GLU A 75 -1.70 2.78 -14.53
C GLU A 75 -2.05 2.61 -13.06
N THR A 76 -2.93 3.45 -12.53
CA THR A 76 -3.49 3.25 -11.20
C THR A 76 -4.47 2.10 -11.26
N LEU A 77 -4.07 0.95 -10.71
CA LEU A 77 -4.92 -0.23 -10.68
C LEU A 77 -5.88 -0.14 -9.49
N TYR A 78 -5.43 0.35 -8.34
CA TYR A 78 -6.23 0.45 -7.12
C TYR A 78 -6.00 1.77 -6.40
N GLU A 79 -7.06 2.33 -5.85
CA GLU A 79 -7.01 3.50 -5.00
C GLU A 79 -8.02 3.34 -3.86
N THR A 80 -7.57 3.57 -2.63
CA THR A 80 -8.44 3.55 -1.46
C THR A 80 -7.93 4.52 -0.40
N GLU A 81 -8.85 4.96 0.45
CA GLU A 81 -8.53 5.67 1.67
C GLU A 81 -8.70 4.73 2.85
N LYS A 82 -7.71 4.75 3.75
CA LYS A 82 -7.71 3.93 4.97
C LYS A 82 -7.31 4.79 6.15
N GLU A 83 -7.93 4.51 7.27
CA GLU A 83 -7.46 5.03 8.54
C GLU A 83 -6.10 4.39 8.88
N ALA A 84 -5.15 5.20 9.31
CA ALA A 84 -3.84 4.75 9.72
C ALA A 84 -3.98 3.97 11.05
N LEU A 85 -4.11 2.65 10.93
CA LEU A 85 -4.05 1.73 12.05
C LEU A 85 -2.56 1.47 12.34
N VAL A 86 -2.00 2.22 13.29
CA VAL A 86 -0.61 2.04 13.72
C VAL A 86 -0.54 0.77 14.57
N THR A 87 -0.21 -0.37 13.96
CA THR A 87 0.19 -1.56 14.72
C THR A 87 1.67 -1.43 15.05
N PHE A 88 1.98 -1.26 16.33
CA PHE A 88 3.34 -1.44 16.83
C PHE A 88 3.62 -2.95 16.80
N GLU A 89 4.45 -3.41 15.86
CA GLU A 89 5.34 -4.52 16.20
C GLU A 89 6.52 -3.87 16.91
N GLU A 90 6.52 -3.95 18.25
CA GLU A 90 7.77 -3.92 18.99
C GLU A 90 8.62 -5.06 18.43
N MET A 91 9.55 -4.74 17.53
CA MET A 91 10.70 -5.61 17.33
C MET A 91 11.57 -5.42 18.56
N ASP A 92 11.42 -6.33 19.52
CA ASP A 92 12.40 -6.54 20.58
C ASP A 92 13.78 -6.69 19.92
N PHE A 93 14.71 -5.79 20.26
CA PHE A 93 16.11 -5.81 19.84
C PHE A 93 16.93 -6.74 20.76
#